data_AF-A0A2D8I2Z5-F1
#
_entry.id   AF-A0A2D8I2Z5-F1
#
_cell.length_a   1.000
_cell.length_b   1.000
_cell.length_c   1.000
_cell.angle_alpha   90.00
_cell.angle_beta   90.00
_cell.angle_gamma   90.00
#
_symmetry.space_group_name_H-M   'P 1'
#
loop_
_entity.id
_entity.type
_entity.pdbx_description
1 polymer ?
#
loop_
_entity_poly.entity_id
_entity_poly.type
_entity_poly.pdbx_seq_one_letter_code
_entity_poly.pdbx_strand_id
1 'polypeptide(L)'
;MSGCSRKWNPDSQFEEEINNIKIKTKARQNELDDKALRNVINLKSDLFVRIQENDIQDWLLINRTIFPLVAKTFHNSISWEKRKIMFSEFAGYIFGRNSSEHILAQKRDFGIHFVCNSTEITSFEF
;
A
#
# COMPACT_ATOMS: atom_id res chain seq x y z
N MET A 1 12.68 43.93 -44.88
CA MET A 1 12.76 44.26 -43.45
C MET A 1 11.84 43.31 -42.70
N SER A 2 12.35 42.16 -42.26
CA SER A 2 11.58 41.18 -41.49
C SER A 2 11.76 41.50 -40.01
N GLY A 3 10.91 42.38 -39.48
CA GLY A 3 10.91 42.73 -38.07
C GLY A 3 10.28 41.60 -37.25
N CYS A 4 11.00 41.10 -36.24
CA CYS A 4 10.47 40.19 -35.23
C CYS A 4 9.13 40.71 -34.69
N SER A 5 8.04 40.04 -35.07
CA SER A 5 6.66 40.49 -34.82
C SER A 5 6.06 40.00 -33.51
N ARG A 6 6.85 39.39 -32.62
CA ARG A 6 6.41 39.09 -31.25
C ARG A 6 6.96 40.15 -30.30
N LYS A 7 6.10 41.10 -29.90
CA LYS A 7 6.34 41.89 -28.70
C LYS A 7 6.48 40.90 -27.53
N TRP A 8 7.67 40.88 -26.92
CA TRP A 8 7.93 40.04 -25.75
C TRP A 8 6.94 40.41 -24.64
N ASN A 9 6.16 39.42 -24.20
CA ASN A 9 5.21 39.56 -23.10
C ASN A 9 5.57 38.52 -22.01
N PRO A 10 6.38 38.92 -21.02
CA PRO A 10 6.88 38.00 -20.00
C PRO A 10 5.76 37.39 -19.15
N ASP A 11 4.65 38.11 -18.91
CA ASP A 11 3.53 37.59 -18.13
C ASP A 11 2.85 36.42 -18.84
N SER A 12 2.63 36.54 -20.16
CA SER A 12 2.05 35.44 -20.95
C SER A 12 2.97 34.22 -21.06
N GLN A 13 4.29 34.42 -21.16
CA GLN A 13 5.25 33.31 -21.16
C GLN A 13 5.28 32.60 -19.80
N PHE A 14 5.24 33.37 -18.70
CA PHE A 14 5.20 32.82 -17.36
C PHE A 14 3.92 32.02 -17.09
N GLU A 15 2.75 32.52 -17.52
CA GLU A 15 1.49 31.78 -17.44
C GLU A 15 1.51 30.48 -18.26
N GLU A 16 2.05 30.52 -19.48
CA GLU A 16 2.24 29.32 -20.30
C GLU A 16 3.17 28.30 -19.64
N GLU A 17 4.27 28.73 -19.04
CA GLU A 17 5.20 27.86 -18.31
C GLU A 17 4.54 27.22 -17.09
N ILE A 18 3.79 28.00 -16.28
CA ILE A 18 3.02 27.45 -15.15
C ILE A 18 2.01 26.41 -15.64
N ASN A 19 1.29 26.70 -16.73
CA ASN A 19 0.29 25.76 -17.25
C ASN A 19 0.95 24.47 -17.75
N ASN A 20 2.08 24.58 -18.45
CA ASN A 20 2.87 23.44 -18.90
C ASN A 20 3.38 22.59 -17.72
N ILE A 21 3.84 23.23 -16.64
CA ILE A 21 4.26 22.53 -15.40
C ILE A 21 3.07 21.80 -14.78
N LYS A 22 1.90 22.44 -14.69
CA LYS A 22 0.68 21.81 -14.16
C LYS A 22 0.28 20.58 -14.96
N ILE A 23 0.28 20.67 -16.28
CA ILE A 23 -0.05 19.55 -17.18
C ILE A 23 0.94 18.39 -16.99
N LYS A 24 2.25 18.67 -17.00
CA LYS A 24 3.29 17.65 -16.79
C LYS A 24 3.18 16.99 -15.42
N THR A 25 2.91 17.79 -14.38
CA THR A 25 2.72 17.28 -13.01
C THR A 25 1.50 16.37 -12.95
N LYS A 26 0.39 16.74 -13.58
CA LYS A 26 -0.82 15.92 -13.64
C LYS A 26 -0.60 14.62 -14.40
N ALA A 27 0.10 14.66 -15.54
CA ALA A 27 0.42 13.45 -16.29
C ALA A 27 1.27 12.47 -15.46
N ARG A 28 2.32 12.99 -14.80
CA ARG A 28 3.15 12.20 -13.87
C ARG A 28 2.34 11.62 -12.72
N GLN A 29 1.42 12.38 -12.14
CA GLN A 29 0.56 11.88 -11.06
C GLN A 29 -0.33 10.74 -11.54
N ASN A 30 -0.95 10.87 -12.71
CA ASN A 30 -1.77 9.80 -13.30
C ASN A 30 -0.95 8.52 -13.51
N GLU A 31 0.29 8.64 -14.01
CA GLU A 31 1.19 7.48 -14.18
C GLU A 31 1.52 6.79 -12.85
N LEU A 32 1.77 7.57 -11.80
CA LEU A 32 2.03 7.04 -10.45
C LEU A 32 0.79 6.34 -9.88
N ASP A 33 -0.39 6.91 -10.08
CA ASP A 33 -1.66 6.35 -9.61
C ASP A 33 -1.99 5.04 -10.35
N ASP A 34 -1.78 4.99 -11.66
CA ASP A 34 -1.94 3.77 -12.47
C ASP A 34 -0.97 2.67 -12.04
N LYS A 35 0.29 3.05 -11.75
CA LYS A 35 1.29 2.10 -11.24
C LYS A 35 0.88 1.56 -9.86
N ALA A 36 0.47 2.43 -8.95
CA ALA A 36 0.04 2.04 -7.62
C ALA A 36 -1.18 1.11 -7.68
N LEU A 37 -2.14 1.40 -8.56
CA LEU A 37 -3.30 0.52 -8.78
C LEU A 37 -2.88 -0.87 -9.26
N ARG A 38 -1.96 -0.95 -10.24
CA ARG A 38 -1.42 -2.24 -10.72
C ARG A 38 -0.70 -3.00 -9.61
N ASN A 39 0.12 -2.30 -8.82
CA ASN A 39 0.83 -2.89 -7.69
C ASN A 39 -0.13 -3.48 -6.65
N VAL A 40 -1.21 -2.77 -6.32
CA VAL A 40 -2.23 -3.26 -5.37
C VAL A 40 -2.98 -4.47 -5.92
N ILE A 41 -3.32 -4.47 -7.22
CA ILE A 41 -3.97 -5.61 -7.88
C ILE A 41 -3.06 -6.85 -7.84
N ASN A 42 -1.78 -6.69 -8.20
CA ASN A 42 -0.80 -7.77 -8.17
C ASN A 42 -0.55 -8.25 -6.73
N LEU A 43 -0.45 -7.34 -5.76
CA LEU A 43 -0.30 -7.71 -4.36
C LEU A 43 -1.50 -8.54 -3.88
N LYS A 44 -2.72 -8.19 -4.33
CA LYS A 44 -3.92 -8.94 -3.99
C LYS A 44 -3.95 -10.32 -4.66
N SER A 45 -3.51 -10.44 -5.92
CA SER A 45 -3.42 -11.75 -6.58
C SER A 45 -2.39 -12.66 -5.92
N ASP A 46 -1.27 -12.09 -5.49
CA ASP A 46 -0.12 -12.83 -4.98
C ASP A 46 -0.16 -13.01 -3.46
N LEU A 47 -1.20 -12.49 -2.80
CA LEU A 47 -1.30 -12.40 -1.35
C LEU A 47 -1.07 -13.74 -0.65
N PHE A 48 -1.67 -14.82 -1.18
CA PHE A 48 -1.54 -16.15 -0.58
C PHE A 48 -0.10 -16.66 -0.62
N VAL A 49 0.65 -16.35 -1.67
CA VAL A 49 2.06 -16.76 -1.78
C VAL A 49 2.92 -15.88 -0.88
N ARG A 50 2.72 -14.56 -0.94
CA ARG A 50 3.52 -13.61 -0.16
C ARG A 50 3.34 -13.80 1.34
N ILE A 51 2.13 -14.04 1.81
CA ILE A 51 1.89 -14.17 3.26
C ILE A 51 2.59 -15.38 3.89
N GLN A 52 3.05 -16.32 3.07
CA GLN A 52 3.84 -17.47 3.49
C GLN A 52 5.35 -17.17 3.52
N GLU A 53 5.81 -16.03 2.99
CA GLU A 53 7.22 -15.62 3.03
C GLU A 53 7.69 -15.39 4.47
N ASN A 54 8.91 -15.84 4.80
CA ASN A 54 9.40 -15.87 6.18
C ASN A 54 9.47 -14.47 6.82
N ASP A 55 9.92 -13.47 6.07
CA ASP A 55 10.02 -12.08 6.53
C ASP A 55 8.65 -11.50 6.92
N ILE A 56 7.62 -11.87 6.16
CA ILE A 56 6.24 -11.48 6.44
C ILE A 56 5.70 -12.20 7.67
N GLN A 57 5.92 -13.50 7.79
CA GLN A 57 5.49 -14.26 8.97
C GLN A 57 6.18 -13.77 10.24
N ASP A 58 7.48 -13.49 10.18
CA ASP A 58 8.25 -12.92 11.29
C ASP A 58 7.70 -11.54 11.67
N TRP A 59 7.43 -10.67 10.69
CA TRP A 59 6.83 -9.37 10.93
C TRP A 59 5.46 -9.49 11.62
N LEU A 60 4.60 -10.41 11.16
CA LEU A 60 3.29 -10.66 11.76
C LEU A 60 3.42 -11.15 13.21
N LEU A 61 4.36 -12.04 13.50
CA LEU A 61 4.58 -12.59 14.85
C LEU A 61 5.13 -11.54 15.83
N ILE A 62 6.10 -10.74 15.39
CA ILE A 62 6.69 -9.65 16.17
C ILE A 62 5.62 -8.61 16.51
N ASN A 63 4.76 -8.28 15.54
CA ASN A 63 3.74 -7.24 15.68
C ASN A 63 2.37 -7.78 16.12
N ARG A 64 2.27 -9.05 16.49
CA ARG A 64 0.98 -9.71 16.73
C ARG A 64 0.06 -8.95 17.67
N THR A 65 0.62 -8.33 18.72
CA THR A 65 -0.15 -7.62 19.75
C THR A 65 -0.83 -6.35 19.25
N ILE A 66 -0.33 -5.76 18.16
CA ILE A 66 -0.90 -4.58 17.51
C ILE A 66 -2.16 -4.97 16.73
N PHE A 67 -2.22 -6.20 16.20
CA PHE A 67 -3.36 -6.67 15.44
C PHE A 67 -4.51 -7.11 16.37
N PRO A 68 -5.77 -6.75 16.08
CA PRO A 68 -6.92 -7.14 16.88
C PRO A 68 -6.99 -8.65 17.17
N LEU A 69 -7.16 -8.98 18.45
CA LEU A 69 -7.43 -10.34 18.90
C LEU A 69 -8.90 -10.68 18.59
N VAL A 70 -9.12 -11.77 17.85
CA VAL A 70 -10.45 -12.25 17.49
C VAL A 70 -10.89 -13.38 18.41
N ALA A 71 -10.01 -14.34 18.66
CA ALA A 71 -10.26 -15.45 19.56
C ALA A 71 -8.96 -15.91 20.21
N LYS A 72 -9.08 -16.56 21.36
CA LYS A 72 -7.95 -17.12 22.09
C LYS A 72 -8.35 -18.47 22.68
N THR A 73 -7.46 -19.44 22.59
CA THR A 73 -7.62 -20.74 23.23
C THR A 73 -6.32 -21.17 23.88
N PHE A 74 -6.42 -22.11 24.81
CA PHE A 74 -5.28 -22.66 25.52
C PHE A 74 -5.29 -24.18 25.34
N HIS A 75 -4.21 -24.72 24.80
CA HIS A 75 -4.08 -26.15 24.52
C HIS A 75 -2.63 -26.59 24.73
N ASN A 76 -2.42 -27.73 25.42
CA ASN A 76 -1.09 -28.28 25.72
C ASN A 76 -0.12 -27.25 26.32
N SER A 77 -0.59 -26.45 27.27
CA SER A 77 0.20 -25.38 27.90
C SER A 77 0.62 -24.23 26.97
N ILE A 78 0.12 -24.19 25.74
CA ILE A 78 0.40 -23.16 24.73
C ILE A 78 -0.86 -22.31 24.51
N SER A 79 -0.66 -21.00 24.46
CA SER A 79 -1.70 -20.02 24.12
C SER A 79 -1.75 -19.83 22.62
N TRP A 80 -2.89 -20.15 22.01
CA TRP A 80 -3.18 -19.93 20.60
C TRP A 80 -4.12 -18.75 20.43
N GLU A 81 -3.80 -17.89 19.48
CA GLU A 81 -4.52 -16.66 19.21
C GLU A 81 -4.93 -16.62 17.73
N LYS A 82 -6.20 -16.34 17.47
CA LYS A 82 -6.68 -15.93 16.15
C LYS A 82 -6.69 -14.42 16.12
N ARG A 83 -5.96 -13.82 15.19
CA ARG A 83 -5.84 -12.37 15.03
C ARG A 83 -6.24 -11.96 13.63
N LYS A 84 -6.56 -10.68 13.45
CA LYS A 84 -6.99 -10.10 12.18
C LYS A 84 -6.05 -8.98 11.78
N ILE A 85 -5.50 -9.04 10.58
CA ILE A 85 -4.80 -7.95 9.92
C ILE A 85 -5.62 -7.45 8.74
N MET A 86 -5.58 -6.15 8.46
CA MET A 86 -6.22 -5.59 7.27
C MET A 86 -5.27 -5.65 6.08
N PHE A 87 -5.79 -5.91 4.88
CA PHE A 87 -4.99 -5.91 3.64
C PHE A 87 -4.25 -4.58 3.43
N SER A 88 -4.84 -3.47 3.84
CA SER A 88 -4.16 -2.16 3.82
C SER A 88 -2.89 -2.15 4.68
N GLU A 89 -2.90 -2.70 5.89
CA GLU A 89 -1.70 -2.82 6.74
C GLU A 89 -0.62 -3.67 6.08
N PHE A 90 -1.02 -4.75 5.40
CA PHE A 90 -0.12 -5.58 4.60
C PHE A 90 0.52 -4.78 3.46
N ALA A 91 -0.27 -4.03 2.68
CA ALA A 91 0.24 -3.15 1.64
C ALA A 91 1.13 -2.04 2.20
N GLY A 92 0.82 -1.54 3.40
CA GLY A 92 1.61 -0.54 4.11
C GLY A 92 2.97 -1.06 4.56
N TYR A 93 3.08 -2.34 4.90
CA TYR A 93 4.36 -2.99 5.16
C TYR A 93 5.21 -3.11 3.89
N ILE A 94 4.62 -3.57 2.78
CA ILE A 94 5.34 -3.80 1.52
C ILE A 94 5.79 -2.50 0.84
N PHE A 95 4.92 -1.49 0.76
CA PHE A 95 5.15 -0.27 -0.02
C PHE A 95 5.39 0.98 0.84
N GLY A 96 5.12 0.89 2.15
CA GLY A 96 5.19 2.01 3.09
C GLY A 96 3.82 2.62 3.36
N ARG A 97 3.60 3.10 4.60
CA ARG A 97 2.31 3.67 5.06
C ARG A 97 1.90 4.96 4.35
N ASN A 98 2.84 5.71 3.79
CA ASN A 98 2.55 6.95 3.05
C ASN A 98 2.48 6.71 1.52
N SER A 99 2.53 5.46 1.07
CA SER A 99 2.47 5.12 -0.35
C SER A 99 1.06 5.27 -0.92
N SER A 100 0.97 5.56 -2.22
CA SER A 100 -0.30 5.55 -2.95
C SER A 100 -0.95 4.17 -2.88
N GLU A 101 -0.17 3.09 -2.85
CA GLU A 101 -0.64 1.70 -2.72
C GLU A 101 -1.37 1.48 -1.40
N HIS A 102 -0.81 1.92 -0.27
CA HIS A 102 -1.47 1.81 1.03
C HIS A 102 -2.79 2.60 1.06
N ILE A 103 -2.79 3.84 0.57
CA ILE A 103 -3.98 4.69 0.49
C ILE A 103 -5.05 4.06 -0.41
N LEU A 104 -4.66 3.44 -1.53
CA LEU A 104 -5.58 2.74 -2.43
C LEU A 104 -6.13 1.47 -1.76
N ALA A 105 -5.30 0.70 -1.06
CA ALA A 105 -5.70 -0.51 -0.37
C ALA A 105 -6.73 -0.22 0.74
N GLN A 106 -6.61 0.91 1.45
CA GLN A 106 -7.60 1.36 2.44
C GLN A 106 -9.00 1.58 1.85
N LYS A 107 -9.12 1.97 0.56
CA LYS A 107 -10.43 2.22 -0.07
C LYS A 107 -11.25 0.95 -0.30
N ARG A 108 -10.59 -0.21 -0.46
CA ARG A 108 -11.23 -1.52 -0.69
C ARG A 108 -10.55 -2.58 0.15
N ASP A 109 -10.56 -2.32 1.45
CA ASP A 109 -9.87 -3.12 2.42
C ASP A 109 -10.65 -4.40 2.77
N PHE A 110 -9.93 -5.43 3.17
CA PHE A 110 -10.52 -6.68 3.65
C PHE A 110 -9.66 -7.27 4.76
N GLY A 111 -10.28 -8.07 5.62
CA GLY A 111 -9.61 -8.70 6.74
C GLY A 111 -8.94 -10.00 6.33
N ILE A 112 -7.74 -10.23 6.83
CA ILE A 112 -7.02 -11.50 6.74
C ILE A 112 -6.87 -11.97 8.18
N HIS A 113 -7.39 -13.16 8.48
CA HIS A 113 -7.23 -13.78 9.78
C HIS A 113 -6.02 -14.70 9.75
N PHE A 114 -5.31 -14.78 10.86
CA PHE A 114 -4.21 -15.72 11.03
C PHE A 114 -4.24 -16.32 12.44
N VAL A 115 -3.79 -17.56 12.54
CA VAL A 115 -3.69 -18.28 13.82
C VAL A 115 -2.23 -18.37 14.20
N CYS A 116 -1.88 -17.90 15.39
CA CYS A 116 -0.51 -17.88 15.87
C CYS A 116 -0.40 -18.23 17.35
N ASN A 117 0.79 -18.63 17.76
CA ASN A 117 1.22 -18.64 19.15
C ASN A 117 2.38 -17.64 19.33
N SER A 118 3.21 -17.81 20.37
CA SER A 118 4.37 -16.93 20.60
C SER A 118 5.54 -17.15 19.64
N THR A 119 5.57 -18.27 18.92
CA THR A 119 6.71 -18.73 18.11
C THR A 119 6.40 -18.93 16.63
N GLU A 120 5.14 -19.22 16.26
CA GLU A 120 4.79 -19.58 14.89
C GLU A 120 3.36 -19.14 14.50
N ILE A 121 3.14 -19.04 13.19
CA ILE A 121 1.84 -18.92 12.53
C ILE A 121 1.52 -20.26 11.88
N THR A 122 0.30 -20.75 12.07
CA THR A 122 -0.12 -22.08 11.56
C THR A 122 -1.07 -21.99 10.38
N SER A 123 -1.85 -20.92 10.25
CA SER A 123 -2.81 -20.80 9.17
C SER A 123 -3.23 -19.36 8.89
N PHE A 124 -3.79 -19.16 7.68
CA PHE A 124 -4.40 -17.92 7.22
C PHE A 124 -5.81 -18.18 6.66
N GLU A 125 -6.73 -17.24 6.88
CA GLU A 125 -8.11 -17.27 6.36
C GLU A 125 -8.49 -15.87 5.81
N PHE A 126 -9.17 -15.80 4.67
CA PHE A 126 -9.53 -14.55 3.97
C PHE A 126 -11.03 -14.29 3.99
#